data_AF-A0A828U115-F1
#
_entry.id   AF-A0A828U115-F1
#
_cell.length_a   1.000
_cell.length_b   1.000
_cell.length_c   1.000
_cell.angle_alpha   90.00
_cell.angle_beta   90.00
_cell.angle_gamma   90.00
#
_symmetry.space_group_name_H-M   'P 1'
#
loop_
_entity.id
_entity.type
_entity.pdbx_description
1 polymer ?
#
loop_
_entity_poly.entity_id
_entity_poly.type
_entity_poly.pdbx_seq_one_letter_code
_entity_poly.pdbx_strand_id
1 'polypeptide(L)'
;MSNNSAISKETKCRIFKEVESAIQQPLDMNCAQSSISHFLQSNKYFNQKVDEQCGKGVDPITRFNTQTKLIEQVSREIFEQNFSTAKISDIKALTEKAIADNVQDTRL
;
A
#
# COMPACT_ATOMS: atom_id res chain seq x y z
N MET A 1 -1.34 -16.35 4.44
CA MET A 1 -2.73 -16.87 4.47
C MET A 1 -3.62 -15.75 4.98
N SER A 2 -4.82 -15.56 4.41
CA SER A 2 -5.81 -14.63 4.96
C SER A 2 -6.57 -15.32 6.10
N ASN A 3 -6.80 -14.63 7.22
CA ASN A 3 -7.42 -15.21 8.42
C ASN A 3 -8.97 -15.11 8.43
N ASN A 4 -9.58 -14.49 7.41
CA ASN A 4 -11.04 -14.23 7.33
C ASN A 4 -11.63 -13.50 8.56
N SER A 5 -10.79 -12.80 9.32
CA SER A 5 -11.21 -12.04 10.50
C SER A 5 -11.68 -10.63 10.13
N ALA A 6 -12.66 -10.11 10.87
CA ALA A 6 -13.01 -8.70 10.85
C ALA A 6 -12.46 -8.03 12.12
N ILE A 7 -11.65 -6.99 11.95
CA ILE A 7 -11.12 -6.21 13.09
C ILE A 7 -12.07 -5.08 13.45
N SER A 8 -12.28 -4.86 14.75
CA SER A 8 -13.09 -3.73 15.23
C SER A 8 -12.39 -2.40 14.93
N LYS A 9 -13.15 -1.29 14.87
CA LYS A 9 -12.59 0.06 14.72
C LYS A 9 -11.64 0.41 15.86
N GLU A 10 -11.93 -0.06 17.08
CA GLU A 10 -11.10 0.15 18.26
C GLU A 10 -9.74 -0.56 18.11
N THR A 11 -9.76 -1.83 17.69
CA THR A 11 -8.54 -2.61 17.40
C THR A 11 -7.72 -1.96 16.30
N LYS A 12 -8.37 -1.51 15.20
CA LYS A 12 -7.70 -0.77 14.12
C LYS A 12 -7.03 0.50 14.66
N CYS A 13 -7.70 1.27 15.52
CA CYS A 13 -7.12 2.48 16.13
C CYS A 13 -5.87 2.18 16.97
N ARG A 14 -5.88 1.10 17.76
CA ARG A 14 -4.71 0.67 18.55
C ARG A 14 -3.52 0.32 17.67
N ILE A 15 -3.74 -0.47 16.62
CA ILE A 15 -2.70 -0.83 15.64
C ILE A 15 -2.08 0.43 15.03
N PHE A 16 -2.90 1.40 14.61
CA PHE A 16 -2.40 2.66 14.04
C PHE A 16 -1.51 3.40 15.03
N LYS A 17 -1.94 3.56 16.29
CA LYS A 17 -1.15 4.26 17.32
C LYS A 17 0.19 3.59 17.63
N GLU A 18 0.24 2.26 17.63
CA GLU A 18 1.49 1.53 17.83
C GLU A 18 2.46 1.75 16.68
N VAL A 19 1.97 1.68 15.43
CA VAL A 19 2.79 1.93 14.25
C VAL A 19 3.24 3.40 14.20
N GLU A 20 2.35 4.36 14.46
CA GLU A 20 2.67 5.80 14.59
C GLU A 20 3.82 6.04 15.58
N SER A 21 3.73 5.40 16.75
CA SER A 21 4.75 5.50 17.79
C SER A 21 6.07 4.85 17.37
N ALA A 22 6.02 3.73 16.64
CA ALA A 22 7.22 3.04 16.17
C ALA A 22 7.96 3.81 15.08
N ILE A 23 7.24 4.43 14.14
CA ILE A 23 7.84 5.18 13.02
C ILE A 23 8.02 6.66 13.30
N GLN A 24 7.52 7.16 14.45
CA GLN A 24 7.57 8.57 14.86
C GLN A 24 6.94 9.51 13.81
N GLN A 25 5.83 9.08 13.19
CA GLN A 25 5.07 9.88 12.23
C GLN A 25 3.57 9.77 12.50
N PRO A 26 2.80 10.86 12.31
CA PRO A 26 1.35 10.81 12.39
C PRO A 26 0.77 10.03 11.20
N LEU A 27 -0.24 9.20 11.47
CA LEU A 27 -0.96 8.39 10.50
C LEU A 27 -2.47 8.68 10.58
N ASP A 28 -3.18 8.42 9.48
CA ASP A 28 -4.63 8.50 9.44
C ASP A 28 -5.22 7.17 8.99
N MET A 29 -6.08 6.59 9.84
CA MET A 29 -6.72 5.30 9.59
C MET A 29 -7.73 5.30 8.42
N ASN A 30 -8.12 6.49 7.94
CA ASN A 30 -9.04 6.66 6.82
C ASN A 30 -8.31 6.86 5.49
N CYS A 31 -6.99 7.10 5.51
CA CYS A 31 -6.22 7.28 4.30
C CYS A 31 -6.07 5.95 3.54
N ALA A 32 -6.50 5.94 2.28
CA ALA A 32 -6.39 4.77 1.41
C ALA A 32 -5.85 5.11 0.00
N GLN A 33 -5.93 6.37 -0.41
CA GLN A 33 -5.53 6.80 -1.75
C GLN A 33 -4.31 7.72 -1.67
N SER A 34 -3.23 7.32 -2.34
CA SER A 34 -2.01 8.10 -2.45
C SER A 34 -2.07 9.02 -3.67
N SER A 35 -1.68 10.28 -3.50
CA SER A 35 -1.55 11.23 -4.60
C SER A 35 -0.46 10.83 -5.60
N ILE A 36 0.59 10.11 -5.16
CA ILE A 36 1.63 9.56 -6.04
C ILE A 36 1.00 8.55 -7.00
N SER A 37 0.15 7.65 -6.49
CA SER A 37 -0.54 6.66 -7.31
C SER A 37 -1.49 7.32 -8.32
N HIS A 38 -2.24 8.33 -7.88
CA HIS A 38 -3.16 9.07 -8.76
C HIS A 38 -2.42 9.90 -9.82
N PHE A 39 -1.27 10.48 -9.47
CA PHE A 39 -0.39 11.17 -10.42
C PHE A 39 0.09 10.21 -11.51
N LEU A 40 0.59 9.03 -11.14
CA LEU A 40 1.08 8.03 -12.10
C LEU A 40 -0.03 7.54 -13.04
N GLN A 41 -1.27 7.41 -12.55
CA GLN A 41 -2.42 6.97 -13.34
C GLN A 41 -2.64 7.80 -14.61
N SER A 42 -2.41 9.12 -14.54
CA SER A 42 -2.59 10.05 -15.67
C SER A 42 -1.27 10.56 -16.26
N ASN A 43 -0.12 10.17 -15.70
CA ASN A 43 1.18 10.61 -16.17
C ASN A 43 1.50 10.02 -17.56
N LYS A 44 1.84 10.88 -18.53
CA LYS A 44 2.09 10.48 -19.92
C LYS A 44 3.30 9.58 -20.07
N TYR A 45 4.41 9.91 -19.40
CA TYR A 45 5.64 9.13 -19.49
C TYR A 45 5.47 7.74 -18.88
N PHE A 46 4.84 7.67 -17.70
CA PHE A 46 4.51 6.40 -17.08
C PHE A 46 3.58 5.55 -17.96
N ASN A 47 2.52 6.13 -18.51
CA ASN A 47 1.60 5.40 -19.38
C ASN A 47 2.27 4.91 -20.68
N GLN A 48 3.20 5.69 -21.25
CA GLN A 48 4.01 5.21 -22.36
C GLN A 48 4.84 3.98 -21.97
N LYS A 49 5.44 3.95 -20.77
CA LYS A 49 6.16 2.77 -20.27
C LYS A 49 5.24 1.58 -20.00
N VAL A 50 4.01 1.81 -19.55
CA VAL A 50 3.00 0.76 -19.43
C VAL A 50 2.65 0.18 -20.80
N ASP A 51 2.47 1.02 -21.82
CA ASP A 51 2.16 0.57 -23.18
C ASP A 51 3.32 -0.23 -23.79
N GLU A 52 4.56 0.21 -23.57
CA GLU A 52 5.78 -0.52 -23.96
C GLU A 52 5.87 -1.89 -23.26
N GLN A 53 5.54 -1.96 -21.95
CA GLN A 53 5.55 -3.20 -21.17
C GLN A 53 4.44 -4.19 -21.60
N CYS A 54 3.28 -3.68 -22.00
CA CYS A 54 2.16 -4.51 -22.47
C CYS A 54 2.45 -5.10 -23.87
N GLY A 55 3.08 -4.34 -24.76
CA GLY A 55 3.27 -4.75 -26.14
C GLY A 55 2.03 -4.54 -27.02
N LYS A 56 2.07 -5.01 -28.27
CA LYS A 56 1.02 -4.76 -29.27
C LYS A 56 -0.21 -5.64 -29.06
N GLY A 57 -1.40 -5.08 -29.22
CA GLY A 57 -2.66 -5.82 -29.29
C GLY A 57 -3.21 -6.33 -27.96
N VAL A 58 -2.74 -5.80 -26.83
CA VAL A 58 -3.21 -6.17 -25.49
C VAL A 58 -4.64 -5.70 -25.26
N ASP A 59 -5.46 -6.56 -24.65
CA ASP A 59 -6.82 -6.21 -24.28
C ASP A 59 -6.86 -5.14 -23.17
N PRO A 60 -7.92 -4.32 -23.10
CA PRO A 60 -8.00 -3.23 -22.14
C PRO A 60 -7.87 -3.65 -20.67
N ILE A 61 -8.32 -4.87 -20.31
CA ILE A 61 -8.30 -5.36 -18.94
C ILE A 61 -6.88 -5.77 -18.54
N THR A 62 -6.16 -6.49 -19.40
CA THR A 62 -4.76 -6.83 -19.18
C THR A 62 -3.88 -5.58 -19.10
N ARG A 63 -4.14 -4.58 -19.96
CA ARG A 63 -3.45 -3.28 -19.87
C ARG A 63 -3.72 -2.60 -18.53
N PHE A 64 -4.99 -2.52 -18.12
CA PHE A 64 -5.38 -1.91 -16.85
C PHE A 64 -4.74 -2.64 -15.65
N ASN A 65 -4.77 -3.96 -15.62
CA ASN A 65 -4.14 -4.78 -14.57
C ASN A 65 -2.61 -4.62 -14.53
N THR A 66 -1.98 -4.40 -15.69
CA THR A 66 -0.55 -4.11 -15.76
C THR A 66 -0.25 -2.71 -15.23
N GLN A 67 -1.07 -1.72 -15.62
CA GLN A 67 -0.96 -0.35 -15.13
C GLN A 67 -1.06 -0.30 -13.60
N THR A 68 -2.07 -0.93 -12.99
CA THR A 68 -2.26 -0.91 -11.53
C THR A 68 -1.11 -1.55 -10.77
N LYS A 69 -0.56 -2.68 -11.26
CA LYS A 69 0.64 -3.31 -10.70
C LYS A 69 1.86 -2.41 -10.75
N LEU A 70 2.09 -1.74 -11.89
CA LEU A 70 3.22 -0.83 -12.05
C LEU A 70 3.06 0.44 -11.23
N ILE A 71 1.83 0.97 -11.06
CA ILE A 71 1.57 2.11 -10.18
C ILE A 71 1.97 1.76 -8.75
N GLU A 72 1.54 0.59 -8.23
CA GLU A 72 1.90 0.14 -6.88
C GLU A 72 3.43 0.00 -6.72
N GLN A 73 4.11 -0.55 -7.71
CA GLN A 73 5.57 -0.68 -7.67
C GLN A 73 6.28 0.69 -7.67
N VAL A 74 5.99 1.53 -8.66
CA VAL A 74 6.70 2.80 -8.87
C VAL A 74 6.36 3.80 -7.76
N SER A 75 5.11 3.82 -7.28
CA SER A 75 4.73 4.69 -6.16
C SER A 75 5.49 4.36 -4.88
N ARG A 76 5.72 3.07 -4.59
CA ARG A 76 6.60 2.64 -3.50
C ARG A 76 8.04 3.10 -3.71
N GLU A 77 8.60 2.89 -4.90
CA GLU A 77 9.98 3.30 -5.20
C GLU A 77 10.16 4.82 -5.04
N ILE A 78 9.21 5.62 -5.55
CA ILE A 78 9.20 7.08 -5.37
C ILE A 78 9.11 7.42 -3.87
N PHE A 79 8.22 6.77 -3.12
CA PHE A 79 8.07 7.03 -1.69
C PHE A 79 9.38 6.77 -0.94
N GLU A 80 10.00 5.61 -1.12
CA GLU A 80 11.22 5.24 -0.39
C GLU A 80 12.42 6.12 -0.78
N GLN A 81 12.53 6.53 -2.04
CA GLN A 81 13.61 7.40 -2.52
C GLN A 81 13.49 8.85 -2.02
N ASN A 82 12.25 9.36 -1.87
CA ASN A 82 12.04 10.80 -1.62
C ASN A 82 11.61 11.12 -0.18
N PHE A 83 10.99 10.17 0.53
CA PHE A 83 10.42 10.41 1.85
C PHE A 83 11.20 9.73 2.98
N SER A 84 12.25 8.95 2.67
CA SER A 84 13.35 8.37 3.51
C SER A 84 13.13 8.15 5.02
N THR A 85 11.89 8.05 5.50
CA THR A 85 11.58 8.01 6.93
C THR A 85 11.54 6.57 7.42
N ALA A 86 10.96 5.68 6.62
CA ALA A 86 10.99 4.23 6.83
C ALA A 86 10.80 3.52 5.49
N LYS A 87 11.40 2.34 5.33
CA LYS A 87 11.09 1.48 4.18
C LYS A 87 9.68 0.92 4.34
N ILE A 88 8.99 0.69 3.23
CA ILE A 88 7.64 0.11 3.24
C ILE A 88 7.67 -1.30 3.83
N SER A 89 8.75 -2.05 3.63
CA SER A 89 8.95 -3.37 4.26
C SER A 89 8.88 -3.30 5.79
N ASP A 90 9.47 -2.26 6.36
CA ASP A 90 9.61 -2.12 7.81
C ASP A 90 8.27 -1.70 8.41
N ILE A 91 7.55 -0.78 7.75
CA ILE A 91 6.19 -0.40 8.11
C ILE A 91 5.26 -1.61 8.07
N LYS A 92 5.37 -2.48 7.06
CA LYS A 92 4.60 -3.72 6.98
C LYS A 92 4.91 -4.66 8.13
N ALA A 93 6.18 -4.91 8.42
CA ALA A 93 6.59 -5.79 9.52
C ALA A 93 6.11 -5.27 10.89
N LEU A 94 6.19 -3.95 11.12
CA LEU A 94 5.67 -3.30 12.33
C LEU A 94 4.15 -3.44 12.43
N THR A 95 3.44 -3.27 11.31
CA THR A 95 1.98 -3.43 11.26
C THR A 95 1.57 -4.88 11.51
N GLU A 96 2.27 -5.87 10.94
CA GLU A 96 2.03 -7.29 11.18
C GLU A 96 2.24 -7.67 12.64
N LYS A 97 3.30 -7.14 13.26
CA LYS A 97 3.53 -7.30 14.70
C LYS A 97 2.41 -6.68 15.53
N ALA A 98 2.04 -5.44 15.25
CA ALA A 98 0.95 -4.75 15.96
C ALA A 98 -0.39 -5.48 15.80
N ILE A 99 -0.66 -6.08 14.64
CA ILE A 99 -1.81 -6.96 14.42
C ILE A 99 -1.73 -8.19 15.33
N ALA A 100 -0.59 -8.89 15.37
CA ALA A 100 -0.43 -10.08 16.21
C ALA A 100 -0.60 -9.77 17.71
N ASP A 101 -0.16 -8.58 18.15
CA ASP A 101 -0.25 -8.16 19.55
C ASP A 101 -1.67 -7.69 19.95
N ASN A 102 -2.46 -7.17 18.99
CA ASN A 102 -3.77 -6.56 19.26
C ASN A 102 -4.98 -7.36 18.79
N VAL A 103 -4.81 -8.29 17.87
CA VAL A 103 -5.89 -9.15 17.36
C VAL A 103 -5.84 -10.45 18.14
N GLN A 104 -6.72 -10.58 19.14
CA GLN A 104 -6.98 -11.88 19.76
C GLN A 104 -7.57 -12.82 18.69
N ASP A 105 -7.17 -14.09 18.70
CA ASP A 105 -7.64 -15.09 17.74
C ASP A 105 -9.15 -15.34 17.98
N THR A 106 -10.01 -14.55 17.33
CA THR A 106 -11.47 -14.66 17.45
C THR A 106 -12.03 -15.73 16.50
N ARG A 107 -11.34 -16.85 16.36
CA ARG A 107 -11.90 -18.02 15.65
C ARG A 107 -13.09 -18.52 16.47
N LEU A 108 -14.29 -18.20 16.00
CA LEU A 108 -15.54 -18.90 16.33
C LEU A 108 -15.58 -20.24 15.61
#